data_AF-A0A3Q0FTU9-F1
#
_entry.id   AF-A0A3Q0FTU9-F1
#
_cell.length_a   1.000
_cell.length_b   1.000
_cell.length_c   1.000
_cell.angle_alpha   90.00
_cell.angle_beta   90.00
_cell.angle_gamma   90.00
#
_symmetry.space_group_name_H-M   'P 1'
#
loop_
_entity.id
_entity.type
_entity.pdbx_description
1 polymer ?
#
loop_
_entity_poly.entity_id
_entity_poly.type
_entity_poly.pdbx_seq_one_letter_code
_entity_poly.pdbx_strand_id
1 'polypeptide(L)'
;MTDSKYFTTNKKGEIFELKAELNNEKKEKRKEAVKKVIAAMTVGKDVSSLFPDVVNCMQTDNLELKKLVYLYLMNYAKSQPDMAIMAVNSFVKVVANAVAALSEISESHPNSNLLDLNPQNINKLLTALNECTEWGQIFILDCLSNYNPQDDREAQSICKRVTPWLSHANSAVVLSAVKVLMKFMELLPKESDYYNMLLKKLAPPLVTLLSGEPEVQYVALRNINLIVQKRPEILKQEIKVFFVKYNDPIYVKLEKLDIMIRLASQANIAQVLAELKEYATEVDVDFVRKAVRAIGRYAIKVEQSAERCVSTLLDLIQTKVNYVVQEAIVVIRDIFRKYPNKYESIIATLCENLDSLDEPDARAAMIWIVGEYAERIDNADELLESFLEGFHDESTQVQLTLLTAIVKLFLKKPSETQELVQHCFSRS
;
A
#
# COMPACT_ATOMS: atom_id res chain seq x y z
N MET A 1 26.73 32.07 10.96
CA MET A 1 26.91 31.45 12.29
C MET A 1 26.49 32.42 13.42
N THR A 2 25.27 32.96 13.38
CA THR A 2 24.77 33.92 14.40
C THR A 2 23.48 33.47 15.08
N ASP A 3 22.81 32.43 14.58
CA ASP A 3 21.53 31.93 15.12
C ASP A 3 21.66 31.17 16.45
N SER A 4 22.87 30.78 16.84
CA SER A 4 23.13 30.00 18.07
C SER A 4 22.94 30.80 19.37
N LYS A 5 22.76 32.13 19.31
CA LYS A 5 22.58 32.98 20.50
C LYS A 5 21.14 33.12 20.99
N TYR A 6 20.13 32.67 20.23
CA TYR A 6 18.72 32.78 20.64
C TYR A 6 18.26 31.66 21.58
N PHE A 7 19.01 30.55 21.66
CA PHE A 7 18.60 29.33 22.35
C PHE A 7 19.06 29.21 23.81
N THR A 8 19.71 30.23 24.39
CA THR A 8 20.48 30.10 25.65
C THR A 8 20.09 31.03 26.80
N THR A 9 18.89 31.63 26.79
CA THR A 9 18.46 32.53 27.86
C THR A 9 17.27 31.97 28.64
N ASN A 10 17.51 31.78 29.95
CA ASN A 10 16.57 31.26 30.96
C ASN A 10 16.57 32.21 32.18
N LYS A 11 15.93 33.38 32.08
CA LYS A 11 15.71 34.27 33.23
C LYS A 11 14.24 34.67 33.41
N LYS A 12 13.77 34.61 34.67
CA LYS A 12 12.47 35.17 35.10
C LYS A 12 12.49 36.69 34.83
N GLY A 13 11.71 37.14 33.86
CA GLY A 13 11.70 38.53 33.36
C GLY A 13 11.63 38.65 31.83
N GLU A 14 12.01 37.59 31.11
CA GLU A 14 12.06 37.56 29.64
C GLU A 14 10.74 37.92 28.94
N ILE A 15 9.59 37.49 29.47
CA ILE A 15 8.28 37.78 28.83
C ILE A 15 7.97 39.29 28.86
N PHE A 16 8.35 39.99 29.93
CA PHE A 16 8.12 41.43 30.05
C PHE A 16 9.07 42.22 29.15
N GLU A 17 10.34 41.80 29.07
CA GLU A 17 11.31 42.37 28.13
C GLU A 17 10.89 42.16 26.67
N LEU A 18 10.41 40.95 26.33
CA LEU A 18 9.90 40.64 25.00
C LEU A 18 8.66 41.47 24.66
N LYS A 19 7.75 41.69 25.62
CA LYS A 19 6.59 42.58 25.42
C LYS A 19 7.01 44.03 25.12
N ALA A 20 8.05 44.52 25.78
CA ALA A 20 8.60 45.85 25.52
C ALA A 20 9.34 45.92 24.17
N GLU A 21 10.05 44.86 23.77
CA GLU A 21 10.72 44.78 22.47
C GLU A 21 9.72 44.64 21.29
N LEU A 22 8.60 43.94 21.48
CA LEU A 22 7.51 43.80 20.51
C LEU A 22 6.76 45.10 20.23
N ASN A 23 6.60 45.95 21.26
CA ASN A 23 5.96 47.27 21.13
C ASN A 23 6.96 48.39 20.76
N ASN A 24 8.21 48.07 20.44
CA ASN A 24 9.21 49.07 20.12
C ASN A 24 8.99 49.69 18.73
N GLU A 25 9.17 51.01 18.59
CA GLU A 25 9.03 51.69 17.29
C GLU A 25 10.02 51.17 16.23
N LYS A 26 11.21 50.71 16.65
CA LYS A 26 12.24 50.20 15.73
C LYS A 26 11.87 48.83 15.14
N LYS A 27 11.73 48.76 13.82
CA LYS A 27 11.38 47.53 13.06
C LYS A 27 12.35 46.36 13.32
N GLU A 28 13.65 46.62 13.42
CA GLU A 28 14.65 45.59 13.72
C GLU A 28 14.46 44.95 15.10
N LYS A 29 14.10 45.75 16.12
CA LYS A 29 13.86 45.22 17.47
C LYS A 29 12.60 44.34 17.53
N ARG A 30 11.54 44.71 16.80
CA ARG A 30 10.34 43.90 16.66
C ARG A 30 10.64 42.56 15.99
N LYS A 31 11.46 42.56 14.94
CA LYS A 31 11.89 41.34 14.26
C LYS A 31 12.64 40.40 15.19
N GLU A 32 13.60 40.92 15.92
CA GLU A 32 14.39 40.17 16.91
C GLU A 32 13.51 39.64 18.06
N ALA A 33 12.56 40.44 18.53
CA ALA A 33 11.60 40.03 19.55
C ALA A 33 10.73 38.86 19.09
N VAL A 34 10.16 38.93 17.88
CA VAL A 34 9.33 37.83 17.33
C VAL A 34 10.17 36.56 17.12
N LYS A 35 11.44 36.66 16.71
CA LYS A 35 12.35 35.50 16.64
C LYS A 35 12.57 34.85 18.00
N LYS A 36 12.82 35.65 19.05
CA LYS A 36 12.95 35.15 20.42
C LYS A 36 11.65 34.51 20.93
N VAL A 37 10.48 35.07 20.59
CA VAL A 37 9.17 34.49 20.93
C VAL A 37 8.99 33.12 20.28
N ILE A 38 9.35 32.97 19.01
CA ILE A 38 9.28 31.69 18.31
C ILE A 38 10.29 30.70 18.87
N ALA A 39 11.51 31.13 19.18
CA ALA A 39 12.50 30.25 19.83
C ALA A 39 11.97 29.75 21.20
N ALA A 40 11.36 30.62 22.00
CA ALA A 40 10.72 30.23 23.25
C ALA A 40 9.56 29.24 23.04
N MET A 41 8.76 29.44 21.98
CA MET A 41 7.70 28.53 21.58
C MET A 41 8.24 27.15 21.17
N THR A 42 9.34 27.08 20.41
CA THR A 42 9.97 25.82 19.99
C THR A 42 10.55 25.03 21.18
N VAL A 43 10.95 25.73 22.24
CA VAL A 43 11.45 25.13 23.50
C VAL A 43 10.29 24.77 24.45
N GLY A 44 9.03 25.03 24.07
CA GLY A 44 7.85 24.68 24.85
C GLY A 44 7.52 25.62 26.01
N LYS A 45 8.07 26.85 26.03
CA LYS A 45 7.67 27.88 27.00
C LYS A 45 6.32 28.47 26.61
N ASP A 46 5.46 28.74 27.60
CA ASP A 46 4.20 29.41 27.37
C ASP A 46 4.43 30.91 27.10
N VAL A 47 4.26 31.31 25.84
CA VAL A 47 4.30 32.70 25.37
C VAL A 47 2.92 33.20 24.92
N SER A 48 1.84 32.57 25.38
CA SER A 48 0.45 32.96 25.06
C SER A 48 0.10 34.39 25.48
N SER A 49 0.72 34.90 26.54
CA SER A 49 0.49 36.27 27.04
C SER A 49 0.93 37.38 26.07
N LEU A 50 1.74 37.05 25.06
CA LEU A 50 2.26 37.99 24.05
C LEU A 50 1.39 38.03 22.80
N PHE A 51 0.27 37.32 22.77
CA PHE A 51 -0.57 37.15 21.59
C PHE A 51 -1.06 38.48 20.98
N PRO A 52 -1.60 39.45 21.76
CA PRO A 52 -2.02 40.73 21.21
C PRO A 52 -0.86 41.54 20.63
N ASP A 53 0.31 41.49 21.29
CA ASP A 53 1.51 42.22 20.89
C ASP A 53 2.11 41.67 19.58
N VAL A 54 2.05 40.35 19.38
CA VAL A 54 2.50 39.68 18.15
C VAL A 54 1.51 39.91 16.99
N VAL A 55 0.20 39.93 17.25
CA VAL A 55 -0.83 40.27 16.25
C VAL A 55 -0.67 41.71 15.73
N ASN A 56 -0.35 42.66 16.60
CA ASN A 56 -0.08 44.04 16.19
C ASN A 56 1.12 44.15 15.23
N CYS A 57 2.08 43.21 15.31
CA CYS A 57 3.21 43.14 14.38
C CYS A 57 2.85 42.56 13.01
N MET A 58 1.60 42.10 12.80
CA MET A 58 1.14 41.54 11.52
C MET A 58 1.00 42.58 10.40
N GLN A 59 0.70 43.83 10.76
CA GLN A 59 0.61 44.96 9.81
C GLN A 59 2.01 45.49 9.47
N THR A 60 2.79 44.67 8.78
CA THR A 60 4.17 45.00 8.37
C THR A 60 4.40 44.61 6.91
N ASP A 61 5.19 45.40 6.20
CA ASP A 61 5.59 45.13 4.81
C ASP A 61 6.71 44.08 4.73
N ASN A 62 7.32 43.71 5.86
CA ASN A 62 8.39 42.74 5.90
C ASN A 62 7.84 41.30 5.85
N LEU A 63 8.07 40.62 4.72
CA LEU A 63 7.68 39.23 4.47
C LEU A 63 8.20 38.23 5.53
N GLU A 64 9.41 38.42 6.05
CA GLU A 64 10.00 37.54 7.06
C GLU A 64 9.25 37.66 8.38
N LEU A 65 9.01 38.90 8.84
CA LEU A 65 8.26 39.16 10.08
C LEU A 65 6.83 38.64 9.99
N LYS A 66 6.18 38.83 8.83
CA LYS A 66 4.83 38.33 8.57
C LYS A 66 4.74 36.80 8.63
N LYS A 67 5.72 36.07 8.07
CA LYS A 67 5.80 34.59 8.17
C LYS A 67 5.95 34.13 9.61
N LEU A 68 6.77 34.81 10.41
CA LEU A 68 6.99 34.49 11.82
C LEU A 68 5.71 34.71 12.65
N VAL A 69 5.01 35.83 12.45
CA VAL A 69 3.72 36.11 13.09
C VAL A 69 2.68 35.04 12.71
N TYR A 70 2.64 34.61 11.45
CA TYR A 70 1.74 33.52 11.02
C TYR A 70 2.07 32.18 11.68
N LEU A 71 3.36 31.84 11.84
CA LEU A 71 3.76 30.61 12.54
C LEU A 71 3.30 30.62 14.01
N TYR A 72 3.45 31.76 14.68
CA TYR A 72 2.97 31.95 16.06
C TYR A 72 1.44 31.81 16.14
N LEU A 73 0.71 32.44 15.23
CA LEU A 73 -0.75 32.35 15.15
C LEU A 73 -1.23 30.92 14.91
N MET A 74 -0.61 30.14 14.02
CA MET A 74 -1.01 28.75 13.77
C MET A 74 -0.88 27.87 15.00
N ASN A 75 0.15 28.07 15.83
CA ASN A 75 0.36 27.25 17.02
C ASN A 75 -0.59 27.65 18.16
N TYR A 76 -0.81 28.95 18.38
CA TYR A 76 -1.64 29.44 19.48
C TYR A 76 -3.13 29.60 19.14
N ALA A 77 -3.52 29.57 17.86
CA ALA A 77 -4.93 29.65 17.46
C ALA A 77 -5.77 28.48 17.99
N LYS A 78 -5.16 27.29 18.15
CA LYS A 78 -5.85 26.13 18.76
C LYS A 78 -6.09 26.30 20.27
N SER A 79 -5.18 27.00 20.95
CA SER A 79 -5.25 27.22 22.40
C SER A 79 -6.08 28.46 22.78
N GLN A 80 -6.22 29.43 21.88
CA GLN A 80 -6.87 30.72 22.09
C GLN A 80 -7.74 31.10 20.86
N PRO A 81 -8.89 30.42 20.66
CA PRO A 81 -9.73 30.61 19.47
C PRO A 81 -10.32 32.03 19.37
N ASP A 82 -10.71 32.63 20.50
CA ASP A 82 -11.33 33.97 20.52
C ASP A 82 -10.38 35.08 20.04
N MET A 83 -9.08 34.96 20.36
CA MET A 83 -8.07 35.91 19.90
C MET A 83 -7.64 35.67 18.45
N ALA A 84 -7.77 34.44 17.94
CA ALA A 84 -7.45 34.10 16.54
C ALA A 84 -8.38 34.82 15.54
N ILE A 85 -9.61 35.16 15.96
CA ILE A 85 -10.59 35.93 15.17
C ILE A 85 -9.99 37.28 14.70
N MET A 86 -9.12 37.91 15.49
CA MET A 86 -8.47 39.17 15.12
C MET A 86 -7.52 39.02 13.91
N ALA A 87 -6.97 37.82 13.69
CA ALA A 87 -6.08 37.53 12.56
C ALA A 87 -6.84 37.13 11.28
N VAL A 88 -8.08 36.64 11.40
CA VAL A 88 -8.92 36.16 10.28
C VAL A 88 -9.17 37.26 9.24
N ASN A 89 -9.34 38.50 9.69
CA ASN A 89 -9.58 39.67 8.82
C ASN A 89 -8.45 39.96 7.81
N SER A 90 -7.27 39.33 7.96
CA SER A 90 -6.10 39.55 7.11
C SER A 90 -5.78 38.41 6.12
N PHE A 91 -6.51 37.29 6.15
CA PHE A 91 -6.27 36.14 5.27
C PHE A 91 -7.14 36.21 3.99
N VAL A 92 -6.75 37.03 3.02
CA VAL A 92 -7.42 37.09 1.72
C VAL A 92 -6.87 36.02 0.77
N LYS A 93 -7.32 34.77 0.93
CA LYS A 93 -7.27 33.68 -0.07
C LYS A 93 -8.50 32.79 0.13
N VAL A 94 -9.62 33.22 -0.44
CA VAL A 94 -10.95 32.90 0.09
C VAL A 94 -11.55 31.59 -0.47
N VAL A 95 -11.27 31.20 -1.71
CA VAL A 95 -12.05 30.12 -2.35
C VAL A 95 -11.60 28.72 -1.92
N ALA A 96 -10.33 28.37 -2.06
CA ALA A 96 -9.84 27.04 -1.68
C ALA A 96 -9.94 26.79 -0.17
N ASN A 97 -9.66 27.81 0.65
CA ASN A 97 -9.77 27.72 2.10
C ASN A 97 -11.24 27.66 2.55
N ALA A 98 -12.16 28.36 1.88
CA ALA A 98 -13.58 28.22 2.17
C ALA A 98 -14.08 26.82 1.80
N VAL A 99 -13.66 26.24 0.67
CA VAL A 99 -14.04 24.87 0.30
C VAL A 99 -13.50 23.85 1.31
N ALA A 100 -12.22 23.97 1.71
CA ALA A 100 -11.63 23.10 2.74
C ALA A 100 -12.36 23.23 4.09
N ALA A 101 -12.59 24.46 4.55
CA ALA A 101 -13.32 24.71 5.80
C ALA A 101 -14.78 24.21 5.73
N LEU A 102 -15.46 24.39 4.60
CA LEU A 102 -16.83 23.89 4.41
C LEU A 102 -16.87 22.36 4.38
N SER A 103 -15.87 21.70 3.80
CA SER A 103 -15.75 20.23 3.80
C SER A 103 -15.50 19.72 5.23
N GLU A 104 -14.58 20.33 5.98
CA GLU A 104 -14.31 19.98 7.38
C GLU A 104 -15.52 20.22 8.30
N ILE A 105 -16.26 21.32 8.09
CA ILE A 105 -17.50 21.62 8.82
C ILE A 105 -18.59 20.59 8.46
N SER A 106 -18.69 20.18 7.19
CA SER A 106 -19.63 19.14 6.75
C SER A 106 -19.31 17.77 7.33
N GLU A 107 -18.03 17.43 7.51
CA GLU A 107 -17.61 16.16 8.13
C GLU A 107 -17.87 16.13 9.64
N SER A 108 -17.69 17.27 10.33
CA SER A 108 -17.96 17.39 11.76
C SER A 108 -19.45 17.43 12.11
N HIS A 109 -20.32 17.84 11.18
CA HIS A 109 -21.76 17.92 11.36
C HIS A 109 -22.52 17.26 10.19
N PRO A 110 -22.85 15.96 10.28
CA PRO A 110 -23.45 15.20 9.17
C PRO A 110 -24.87 15.65 8.77
N ASN A 111 -25.53 16.50 9.56
CA ASN A 111 -26.88 17.02 9.27
C ASN A 111 -26.90 18.39 8.58
N SER A 112 -25.73 19.00 8.32
CA SER A 112 -25.63 20.25 7.57
C SER A 112 -25.07 19.96 6.19
N ASN A 113 -25.92 19.54 5.26
CA ASN A 113 -25.65 19.58 3.83
C ASN A 113 -25.56 21.06 3.37
N LEU A 114 -24.49 21.75 3.76
CA LEU A 114 -24.22 23.15 3.37
C LEU A 114 -23.68 23.26 1.93
N LEU A 115 -23.27 22.13 1.34
CA LEU A 115 -22.81 22.03 -0.04
C LEU A 115 -23.88 21.36 -0.89
N ASP A 116 -24.91 22.13 -1.28
CA ASP A 116 -25.73 21.75 -2.44
C ASP A 116 -24.87 21.87 -3.70
N LEU A 117 -24.24 20.75 -4.06
CA LEU A 117 -23.40 20.61 -5.24
C LEU A 117 -24.30 20.63 -6.50
N ASN A 118 -24.60 21.83 -6.96
CA ASN A 118 -25.35 22.07 -8.19
C ASN A 118 -24.40 22.05 -9.41
N PRO A 119 -24.82 21.64 -10.63
CA PRO A 119 -23.97 21.61 -11.82
C PRO A 119 -23.32 22.98 -12.16
N GLN A 120 -23.97 24.09 -11.80
CA GLN A 120 -23.40 25.43 -11.94
C GLN A 120 -22.23 25.70 -10.98
N ASN A 121 -22.32 25.20 -9.74
CA ASN A 121 -21.25 25.32 -8.75
C ASN A 121 -20.06 24.44 -9.15
N ILE A 122 -20.32 23.25 -9.69
CA ILE A 122 -19.28 22.36 -10.22
C ILE A 122 -18.54 23.01 -11.39
N ASN A 123 -19.26 23.66 -12.31
CA ASN A 123 -18.61 24.39 -13.39
C ASN A 123 -17.70 25.52 -12.86
N LYS A 124 -18.13 26.25 -11.83
CA LYS A 124 -17.31 27.27 -11.17
C LYS A 124 -16.09 26.66 -10.47
N LEU A 125 -16.25 25.54 -9.78
CA LEU A 125 -15.16 24.82 -9.12
C LEU A 125 -14.15 24.27 -10.14
N LEU A 126 -14.61 23.74 -11.28
CA LEU A 126 -13.77 23.28 -12.37
C LEU A 126 -13.01 24.41 -13.06
N THR A 127 -13.60 25.61 -13.16
CA THR A 127 -12.86 26.80 -13.62
C THR A 127 -11.83 27.23 -12.58
N ALA A 128 -12.21 27.26 -11.29
CA ALA A 128 -11.31 27.58 -10.19
C ALA A 128 -10.15 26.58 -10.06
N LEU A 129 -10.35 25.32 -10.48
CA LEU A 129 -9.31 24.29 -10.50
C LEU A 129 -8.08 24.75 -11.32
N ASN A 130 -8.28 25.49 -12.41
CA ASN A 130 -7.19 26.00 -13.25
C ASN A 130 -6.38 27.14 -12.57
N GLU A 131 -6.98 27.84 -11.62
CA GLU A 131 -6.39 29.03 -10.96
C GLU A 131 -5.90 28.74 -9.54
N CYS A 132 -6.26 27.58 -8.98
CA CYS A 132 -5.91 27.18 -7.62
C CYS A 132 -4.50 26.61 -7.52
N THR A 133 -3.91 26.76 -6.33
CA THR A 133 -2.69 26.04 -5.93
C THR A 133 -2.93 24.53 -5.85
N GLU A 134 -1.88 23.73 -5.93
CA GLU A 134 -1.95 22.26 -5.89
C GLU A 134 -2.79 21.71 -4.73
N TRP A 135 -2.65 22.24 -3.52
CA TRP A 135 -3.47 21.86 -2.35
C TRP A 135 -4.95 22.18 -2.54
N GLY A 136 -5.25 23.34 -3.11
CA GLY A 136 -6.62 23.74 -3.46
C GLY A 136 -7.23 22.84 -4.53
N GLN A 137 -6.43 22.37 -5.49
CA GLN A 137 -6.87 21.43 -6.51
C GLN A 137 -7.26 20.08 -5.90
N ILE A 138 -6.49 19.58 -4.92
CA ILE A 138 -6.83 18.34 -4.19
C ILE A 138 -8.18 18.48 -3.49
N PHE A 139 -8.39 19.56 -2.72
CA PHE A 139 -9.66 19.78 -2.03
C PHE A 139 -10.85 19.87 -3.00
N ILE A 140 -10.68 20.55 -4.14
CA ILE A 140 -11.72 20.63 -5.17
C ILE A 140 -12.01 19.24 -5.75
N LEU A 141 -10.97 18.47 -6.08
CA LEU A 141 -11.13 17.11 -6.62
C LEU A 141 -11.78 16.16 -5.61
N ASP A 142 -11.44 16.25 -4.33
CA ASP A 142 -12.08 15.46 -3.28
C ASP A 142 -13.56 15.86 -3.10
N CYS A 143 -13.89 17.15 -3.15
CA CYS A 143 -15.29 17.60 -3.17
C CYS A 143 -16.05 17.06 -4.39
N LEU A 144 -15.42 17.05 -5.58
CA LEU A 144 -15.99 16.45 -6.78
C LEU A 144 -16.20 14.94 -6.63
N SER A 145 -15.36 14.25 -5.86
CA SER A 145 -15.52 12.82 -5.59
C SER A 145 -16.76 12.50 -4.75
N ASN A 146 -17.31 13.47 -4.02
CA ASN A 146 -18.57 13.32 -3.27
C ASN A 146 -19.81 13.59 -4.13
N TYR A 147 -19.65 14.32 -5.24
CA TYR A 147 -20.75 14.55 -6.19
C TYR A 147 -21.13 13.27 -6.96
N ASN A 148 -22.41 13.17 -7.30
CA ASN A 148 -22.95 12.15 -8.20
C ASN A 148 -23.59 12.86 -9.40
N PRO A 149 -23.00 12.77 -10.61
CA PRO A 149 -23.59 13.39 -11.80
C PRO A 149 -24.93 12.74 -12.14
N GLN A 150 -25.88 13.53 -12.63
CA GLN A 150 -27.22 13.03 -12.97
C GLN A 150 -27.26 12.42 -14.38
N ASP A 151 -26.43 12.94 -15.29
CA ASP A 151 -26.40 12.53 -16.69
C ASP A 151 -25.02 12.00 -17.12
N ASP A 152 -25.01 11.02 -18.02
CA ASP A 152 -23.79 10.51 -18.68
C ASP A 152 -23.01 11.62 -19.39
N ARG A 153 -23.71 12.58 -20.00
CA ARG A 153 -23.12 13.73 -20.69
C ARG A 153 -22.40 14.67 -19.72
N GLU A 154 -22.97 14.87 -18.54
CA GLU A 154 -22.37 15.66 -17.48
C GLU A 154 -21.10 14.97 -16.96
N ALA A 155 -21.19 13.68 -16.64
CA ALA A 155 -20.05 12.87 -16.22
C ALA A 155 -18.92 12.94 -17.26
N GLN A 156 -19.25 12.81 -18.55
CA GLN A 156 -18.27 12.90 -19.63
C GLN A 156 -17.62 14.28 -19.73
N SER A 157 -18.38 15.36 -19.55
CA SER A 157 -17.86 16.72 -19.54
C SER A 157 -16.88 16.96 -18.39
N ILE A 158 -17.22 16.48 -17.18
CA ILE A 158 -16.37 16.58 -16.01
C ILE A 158 -15.08 15.76 -16.22
N CYS A 159 -15.19 14.51 -16.67
CA CYS A 159 -14.02 13.67 -16.96
C CYS A 159 -13.06 14.31 -17.97
N LYS A 160 -13.58 14.96 -19.03
CA LYS A 160 -12.76 15.68 -20.01
C LYS A 160 -11.97 16.82 -19.37
N ARG A 161 -12.55 17.54 -18.41
CA ARG A 161 -11.90 18.62 -17.67
C ARG A 161 -10.94 18.12 -16.59
N VAL A 162 -11.18 16.94 -16.04
CA VAL A 162 -10.29 16.29 -15.05
C VAL A 162 -9.09 15.62 -15.72
N THR A 163 -9.21 15.19 -16.98
CA THR A 163 -8.16 14.48 -17.73
C THR A 163 -6.77 15.17 -17.73
N PRO A 164 -6.63 16.50 -17.91
CA PRO A 164 -5.32 17.17 -17.89
C PRO A 164 -4.58 17.08 -16.56
N TRP A 165 -5.29 16.87 -15.45
CA TRP A 165 -4.70 16.79 -14.11
C TRP A 165 -3.97 15.48 -13.85
N LEU A 166 -4.12 14.49 -14.75
CA LEU A 166 -3.37 13.25 -14.72
C LEU A 166 -1.87 13.44 -15.01
N SER A 167 -1.48 14.52 -15.70
CA SER A 167 -0.07 14.84 -15.99
C SER A 167 0.55 15.84 -15.02
N HIS A 168 -0.10 16.08 -13.88
CA HIS A 168 0.40 17.02 -12.87
C HIS A 168 1.63 16.46 -12.14
N ALA A 169 2.55 17.33 -11.71
CA ALA A 169 3.78 16.92 -11.01
C ALA A 169 3.50 16.30 -9.63
N ASN A 170 2.51 16.84 -8.92
CA ASN A 170 2.11 16.35 -7.61
C ASN A 170 1.26 15.08 -7.70
N SER A 171 1.78 13.98 -7.14
CA SER A 171 1.12 12.67 -7.11
C SER A 171 -0.23 12.66 -6.39
N ALA A 172 -0.44 13.53 -5.39
CA ALA A 172 -1.71 13.62 -4.68
C ALA A 172 -2.82 14.20 -5.58
N VAL A 173 -2.50 15.17 -6.43
CA VAL A 173 -3.43 15.71 -7.45
C VAL A 173 -3.80 14.61 -8.44
N VAL A 174 -2.80 13.84 -8.91
CA VAL A 174 -3.02 12.72 -9.84
C VAL A 174 -3.91 11.65 -9.21
N LEU A 175 -3.64 11.22 -7.98
CA LEU A 175 -4.47 10.21 -7.28
C LEU A 175 -5.90 10.71 -7.03
N SER A 176 -6.07 11.97 -6.66
CA SER A 176 -7.39 12.59 -6.48
C SER A 176 -8.16 12.65 -7.80
N ALA A 177 -7.49 13.01 -8.89
CA ALA A 177 -8.07 12.97 -10.24
C ALA A 177 -8.46 11.54 -10.65
N VAL A 178 -7.59 10.55 -10.40
CA VAL A 178 -7.89 9.14 -10.66
C VAL A 178 -9.10 8.67 -9.85
N LYS A 179 -9.23 9.06 -8.57
CA LYS A 179 -10.39 8.74 -7.73
C LYS A 179 -11.70 9.25 -8.35
N VAL A 180 -11.72 10.52 -8.78
CA VAL A 180 -12.90 11.11 -9.45
C VAL A 180 -13.22 10.39 -10.76
N LEU A 181 -12.20 10.15 -11.60
CA LEU A 181 -12.37 9.45 -12.88
C LEU A 181 -12.88 8.02 -12.70
N MET A 182 -12.34 7.27 -11.74
CA MET A 182 -12.75 5.89 -11.45
C MET A 182 -14.20 5.82 -10.98
N LYS A 183 -14.65 6.80 -10.17
CA LYS A 183 -16.05 6.90 -9.74
C LYS A 183 -16.98 7.19 -10.91
N PHE A 184 -16.69 8.21 -11.71
CA PHE A 184 -17.55 8.60 -12.84
C PHE A 184 -17.50 7.62 -14.01
N MET A 185 -16.45 6.81 -14.11
CA MET A 185 -16.39 5.68 -15.04
C MET A 185 -17.41 4.58 -14.75
N GLU A 186 -17.97 4.47 -13.53
CA GLU A 186 -19.04 3.52 -13.26
C GLU A 186 -20.37 3.91 -13.92
N LEU A 187 -20.56 5.21 -14.14
CA LEU A 187 -21.76 5.78 -14.76
C LEU A 187 -21.65 5.85 -16.29
N LEU A 188 -20.44 5.82 -16.85
CA LEU A 188 -20.26 5.91 -18.29
C LEU A 188 -20.62 4.60 -19.02
N PRO A 189 -21.25 4.67 -20.20
CA PRO A 189 -21.52 3.49 -21.02
C PRO A 189 -20.22 2.79 -21.43
N LYS A 190 -20.12 1.48 -21.17
CA LYS A 190 -18.92 0.67 -21.47
C LYS A 190 -18.59 0.59 -22.97
N GLU A 191 -19.59 0.77 -23.82
CA GLU A 191 -19.45 0.75 -25.28
C GLU A 191 -19.01 2.11 -25.86
N SER A 192 -18.92 3.15 -25.04
CA SER A 192 -18.48 4.46 -25.54
C SER A 192 -17.00 4.44 -25.90
N ASP A 193 -16.65 4.93 -27.10
CA ASP A 193 -15.26 5.15 -27.51
C ASP A 193 -14.48 6.01 -26.49
N TYR A 194 -15.19 6.93 -25.82
CA TYR A 194 -14.60 7.76 -24.79
C TYR A 194 -14.17 6.96 -23.55
N TYR A 195 -14.92 5.92 -23.17
CA TYR A 195 -14.56 5.02 -22.08
C TYR A 195 -13.25 4.29 -22.38
N ASN A 196 -13.12 3.73 -23.58
CA ASN A 196 -11.88 3.08 -24.04
C ASN A 196 -10.71 4.06 -24.16
N MET A 197 -10.96 5.30 -24.60
CA MET A 197 -9.95 6.35 -24.63
C MET A 197 -9.45 6.71 -23.22
N LEU A 198 -10.37 6.79 -22.24
CA LEU A 198 -10.03 7.09 -20.86
C LEU A 198 -9.20 5.99 -20.21
N LEU A 199 -9.56 4.71 -20.44
CA LEU A 199 -8.76 3.57 -19.98
C LEU A 199 -7.30 3.64 -20.48
N LYS A 200 -7.11 3.95 -21.77
CA LYS A 200 -5.77 4.12 -22.36
C LYS A 200 -5.02 5.31 -21.77
N LYS A 201 -5.72 6.40 -21.43
CA LYS A 201 -5.12 7.60 -20.83
C LYS A 201 -4.79 7.44 -19.35
N LEU A 202 -5.42 6.50 -18.64
CA LEU A 202 -5.16 6.25 -17.22
C LEU A 202 -3.89 5.44 -16.97
N ALA A 203 -3.46 4.61 -17.92
CA ALA A 203 -2.28 3.77 -17.72
C ALA A 203 -0.96 4.57 -17.57
N PRO A 204 -0.60 5.53 -18.45
CA PRO A 204 0.66 6.26 -18.33
C PRO A 204 0.83 7.04 -17.02
N PRO A 205 -0.19 7.77 -16.51
CA PRO A 205 -0.13 8.44 -15.21
C PRO A 205 0.20 7.48 -14.06
N LEU A 206 -0.46 6.33 -14.02
CA LEU A 206 -0.20 5.30 -13.00
C LEU A 206 1.23 4.79 -13.08
N VAL A 207 1.76 4.62 -14.29
CA VAL A 207 3.18 4.26 -14.53
C VAL A 207 4.12 5.37 -14.06
N THR A 208 3.81 6.64 -14.30
CA THR A 208 4.65 7.76 -13.83
C THR A 208 4.69 7.86 -12.30
N LEU A 209 3.61 7.50 -11.59
CA LEU A 209 3.60 7.47 -10.13
C LEU A 209 4.60 6.46 -9.54
N LEU A 210 4.89 5.38 -10.27
CA LEU A 210 5.90 4.39 -9.88
C LEU A 210 7.34 4.89 -10.05
N SER A 211 7.55 6.05 -10.68
CA SER A 211 8.87 6.68 -10.84
C SER A 211 9.19 7.69 -9.73
N GLY A 212 8.26 7.96 -8.81
CA GLY A 212 8.43 8.91 -7.70
C GLY A 212 9.28 8.38 -6.53
N GLU A 213 9.22 9.04 -5.38
CA GLU A 213 9.86 8.59 -4.14
C GLU A 213 9.24 7.28 -3.60
N PRO A 214 9.99 6.42 -2.89
CA PRO A 214 9.49 5.10 -2.48
C PRO A 214 8.21 5.11 -1.64
N GLU A 215 8.01 6.14 -0.82
CA GLU A 215 6.81 6.34 0.01
C GLU A 215 5.58 6.64 -0.88
N VAL A 216 5.77 7.50 -1.89
CA VAL A 216 4.73 7.82 -2.87
C VAL A 216 4.43 6.61 -3.75
N GLN A 217 5.46 5.86 -4.16
CA GLN A 217 5.30 4.62 -4.89
C GLN A 217 4.48 3.60 -4.11
N TYR A 218 4.72 3.46 -2.80
CA TYR A 218 3.94 2.54 -1.97
C TYR A 218 2.46 2.92 -1.93
N VAL A 219 2.14 4.19 -1.71
CA VAL A 219 0.75 4.67 -1.75
C VAL A 219 0.15 4.45 -3.14
N ALA A 220 0.89 4.71 -4.20
CA ALA A 220 0.46 4.46 -5.57
C ALA A 220 0.19 2.96 -5.81
N LEU A 221 1.09 2.06 -5.38
CA LEU A 221 0.96 0.61 -5.51
C LEU A 221 -0.28 0.08 -4.79
N ARG A 222 -0.56 0.56 -3.57
CA ARG A 222 -1.78 0.20 -2.83
C ARG A 222 -3.05 0.62 -3.58
N ASN A 223 -3.06 1.81 -4.14
CA ASN A 223 -4.17 2.29 -4.97
C ASN A 223 -4.28 1.51 -6.28
N ILE A 224 -3.17 1.23 -6.95
CA ILE A 224 -3.13 0.42 -8.17
C ILE A 224 -3.65 -0.99 -7.89
N ASN A 225 -3.31 -1.59 -6.76
CA ASN A 225 -3.81 -2.90 -6.35
C ASN A 225 -5.36 -2.91 -6.30
N LEU A 226 -5.98 -1.86 -5.76
CA LEU A 226 -7.44 -1.69 -5.76
C LEU A 226 -7.99 -1.45 -7.18
N ILE A 227 -7.32 -0.61 -7.98
CA ILE A 227 -7.71 -0.31 -9.36
C ILE A 227 -7.68 -1.59 -10.22
N VAL A 228 -6.64 -2.41 -10.11
CA VAL A 228 -6.48 -3.67 -10.86
C VAL A 228 -7.55 -4.69 -10.45
N GLN A 229 -7.96 -4.71 -9.17
CA GLN A 229 -9.07 -5.56 -8.72
C GLN A 229 -10.41 -5.14 -9.34
N LYS A 230 -10.65 -3.83 -9.48
CA LYS A 230 -11.90 -3.31 -10.05
C LYS A 230 -11.91 -3.33 -11.59
N ARG A 231 -10.79 -2.97 -12.22
CA ARG A 231 -10.62 -2.78 -13.67
C ARG A 231 -9.24 -3.29 -14.13
N PRO A 232 -9.08 -4.61 -14.34
CA PRO A 232 -7.81 -5.21 -14.75
C PRO A 232 -7.36 -4.80 -16.16
N GLU A 233 -8.26 -4.22 -16.97
CA GLU A 233 -8.00 -3.82 -18.35
C GLU A 233 -6.99 -2.67 -18.48
N ILE A 234 -6.90 -1.78 -17.48
CA ILE A 234 -6.09 -0.55 -17.55
C ILE A 234 -4.59 -0.87 -17.66
N LEU A 235 -4.10 -1.85 -16.89
CA LEU A 235 -2.66 -2.11 -16.73
C LEU A 235 -2.22 -3.46 -17.30
N LYS A 236 -3.04 -4.10 -18.13
CA LYS A 236 -2.74 -5.45 -18.67
C LYS A 236 -1.46 -5.50 -19.51
N GLN A 237 -1.12 -4.41 -20.20
CA GLN A 237 0.04 -4.33 -21.09
C GLN A 237 1.33 -3.87 -20.38
N GLU A 238 1.21 -3.21 -19.22
CA GLU A 238 2.30 -2.51 -18.55
C GLU A 238 2.96 -3.33 -17.42
N ILE A 239 3.00 -4.66 -17.55
CA ILE A 239 3.50 -5.54 -16.48
C ILE A 239 4.97 -5.27 -16.12
N LYS A 240 5.78 -4.86 -17.10
CA LYS A 240 7.23 -4.64 -16.94
C LYS A 240 7.57 -3.53 -15.94
N VAL A 241 6.66 -2.57 -15.75
CA VAL A 241 6.83 -1.47 -14.80
C VAL A 241 6.82 -1.98 -13.35
N PHE A 242 6.14 -3.11 -13.11
CA PHE A 242 6.05 -3.72 -11.79
C PHE A 242 7.21 -4.66 -11.48
N PHE A 243 8.21 -4.79 -12.35
CA PHE A 243 9.42 -5.53 -12.02
C PHE A 243 10.18 -4.84 -10.88
N VAL A 244 10.69 -5.68 -9.99
CA VAL A 244 11.35 -5.26 -8.76
C VAL A 244 12.77 -4.87 -9.08
N LYS A 245 13.21 -3.71 -8.60
CA LYS A 245 14.61 -3.29 -8.68
C LYS A 245 15.33 -3.67 -7.39
N TYR A 246 16.64 -3.92 -7.46
CA TYR A 246 17.44 -4.29 -6.29
C TYR A 246 17.41 -3.23 -5.17
N ASN A 247 17.26 -1.95 -5.53
CA ASN A 247 17.25 -0.81 -4.62
C ASN A 247 15.84 -0.46 -4.08
N ASP A 248 14.81 -1.19 -4.50
CA ASP A 248 13.45 -0.96 -4.00
C ASP A 248 13.35 -1.41 -2.54
N PRO A 249 12.71 -0.62 -1.64
CA PRO A 249 12.43 -1.05 -0.29
C PRO A 249 11.54 -2.29 -0.25
N ILE A 250 11.69 -3.12 0.79
CA ILE A 250 10.98 -4.40 0.92
C ILE A 250 9.46 -4.25 0.74
N TYR A 251 8.83 -3.23 1.34
CA TYR A 251 7.39 -3.01 1.21
C TYR A 251 6.95 -2.69 -0.24
N VAL A 252 7.79 -2.03 -1.03
CA VAL A 252 7.54 -1.78 -2.46
C VAL A 252 7.67 -3.10 -3.23
N LYS A 253 8.72 -3.89 -2.96
CA LYS A 253 8.94 -5.20 -3.59
C LYS A 253 7.73 -6.12 -3.41
N LEU A 254 7.19 -6.16 -2.19
CA LEU A 254 6.05 -6.99 -1.82
C LEU A 254 4.77 -6.61 -2.56
N GLU A 255 4.45 -5.32 -2.63
CA GLU A 255 3.25 -4.85 -3.34
C GLU A 255 3.39 -5.02 -4.86
N LYS A 256 4.58 -4.80 -5.42
CA LYS A 256 4.86 -5.08 -6.84
C LYS A 256 4.61 -6.54 -7.18
N LEU A 257 5.10 -7.47 -6.35
CA LEU A 257 4.89 -8.90 -6.50
C LEU A 257 3.38 -9.25 -6.51
N ASP A 258 2.61 -8.72 -5.57
CA ASP A 258 1.16 -8.96 -5.50
C ASP A 258 0.42 -8.44 -6.76
N ILE A 259 0.81 -7.26 -7.27
CA ILE A 259 0.23 -6.70 -8.50
C ILE A 259 0.62 -7.55 -9.72
N MET A 260 1.86 -8.04 -9.81
CA MET A 260 2.30 -8.94 -10.88
C MET A 260 1.44 -10.21 -10.94
N ILE A 261 1.11 -10.81 -9.79
CA ILE A 261 0.21 -11.97 -9.72
C ILE A 261 -1.20 -11.61 -10.20
N ARG A 262 -1.69 -10.39 -9.90
CA ARG A 262 -3.02 -9.94 -10.34
C ARG A 262 -3.07 -9.66 -11.84
N LEU A 263 -2.00 -9.13 -12.42
CA LEU A 263 -1.88 -8.86 -13.86
C LEU A 263 -1.43 -10.09 -14.68
N ALA A 264 -1.22 -11.23 -14.02
CA ALA A 264 -0.91 -12.50 -14.65
C ALA A 264 -1.87 -12.83 -15.82
N SER A 265 -1.30 -12.96 -17.02
CA SER A 265 -2.00 -13.36 -18.23
C SER A 265 -1.15 -14.32 -19.05
N GLN A 266 -1.78 -15.07 -19.96
CA GLN A 266 -1.11 -16.08 -20.79
C GLN A 266 0.05 -15.52 -21.63
N ALA A 267 -0.02 -14.26 -22.04
CA ALA A 267 1.02 -13.63 -22.85
C ALA A 267 2.31 -13.35 -22.07
N ASN A 268 2.20 -13.11 -20.76
CA ASN A 268 3.31 -12.58 -19.95
C ASN A 268 4.01 -13.66 -19.11
N ILE A 269 3.60 -14.93 -19.24
CA ILE A 269 4.08 -16.05 -18.41
C ILE A 269 5.60 -16.16 -18.42
N ALA A 270 6.21 -16.15 -19.60
CA ALA A 270 7.65 -16.39 -19.72
C ALA A 270 8.47 -15.30 -19.04
N GLN A 271 8.07 -14.03 -19.17
CA GLN A 271 8.75 -12.90 -18.56
C GLN A 271 8.59 -12.90 -17.04
N VAL A 272 7.37 -13.14 -16.55
CA VAL A 272 7.09 -13.15 -15.10
C VAL A 272 7.81 -14.31 -14.42
N LEU A 273 7.82 -15.52 -15.01
CA LEU A 273 8.51 -16.66 -14.42
C LEU A 273 10.04 -16.48 -14.40
N ALA A 274 10.62 -15.87 -15.43
CA ALA A 274 12.05 -15.55 -15.45
C ALA A 274 12.42 -14.60 -14.30
N GLU A 275 11.64 -13.53 -14.11
CA GLU A 275 11.82 -12.58 -13.01
C GLU A 275 11.61 -13.22 -11.63
N LEU A 276 10.55 -14.04 -11.45
CA LEU A 276 10.31 -14.74 -10.18
C LEU A 276 11.42 -15.74 -9.84
N LYS A 277 12.04 -16.36 -10.86
CA LYS A 277 13.20 -17.24 -10.67
C LYS A 277 14.41 -16.44 -10.18
N GLU A 278 14.63 -15.24 -10.70
CA GLU A 278 15.68 -14.33 -10.21
C GLU A 278 15.40 -13.88 -8.77
N TYR A 279 14.15 -13.52 -8.45
CA TYR A 279 13.75 -13.12 -7.09
C TYR A 279 13.93 -14.26 -6.07
N ALA A 280 13.79 -15.52 -6.49
CA ALA A 280 14.03 -16.68 -5.64
C ALA A 280 15.52 -16.91 -5.32
N THR A 281 16.43 -16.23 -6.01
CA THR A 281 17.88 -16.25 -5.74
C THR A 281 18.38 -15.05 -4.92
N GLU A 282 17.49 -14.14 -4.51
CA GLU A 282 17.85 -13.03 -3.63
C GLU A 282 18.19 -13.50 -2.20
N VAL A 283 18.83 -12.62 -1.43
CA VAL A 283 19.29 -12.89 -0.05
C VAL A 283 18.15 -12.74 0.99
N ASP A 284 17.14 -11.92 0.69
CA ASP A 284 16.04 -11.67 1.62
C ASP A 284 15.07 -12.87 1.67
N VAL A 285 15.09 -13.58 2.80
CA VAL A 285 14.32 -14.82 2.98
C VAL A 285 12.82 -14.57 2.81
N ASP A 286 12.26 -13.54 3.43
CA ASP A 286 10.82 -13.26 3.38
C ASP A 286 10.34 -12.91 1.97
N PHE A 287 11.16 -12.16 1.22
CA PHE A 287 10.89 -11.84 -0.17
C PHE A 287 10.96 -13.09 -1.05
N VAL A 288 12.00 -13.92 -0.91
CA VAL A 288 12.15 -15.19 -1.65
C VAL A 288 10.97 -16.11 -1.41
N ARG A 289 10.55 -16.32 -0.15
CA ARG A 289 9.38 -17.16 0.17
C ARG A 289 8.13 -16.66 -0.53
N LYS A 290 7.90 -15.35 -0.52
CA LYS A 290 6.75 -14.75 -1.22
C LYS A 290 6.86 -14.88 -2.73
N ALA A 291 8.05 -14.77 -3.32
CA ALA A 291 8.28 -15.01 -4.74
C ALA A 291 7.96 -16.46 -5.14
N VAL A 292 8.39 -17.45 -4.34
CA VAL A 292 8.05 -18.87 -4.55
C VAL A 292 6.53 -19.10 -4.45
N ARG A 293 5.88 -18.51 -3.44
CA ARG A 293 4.41 -18.53 -3.32
C ARG A 293 3.71 -17.84 -4.51
N ALA A 294 4.32 -16.80 -5.07
CA ALA A 294 3.81 -16.13 -6.26
C ALA A 294 3.82 -17.05 -7.48
N ILE A 295 4.88 -17.84 -7.68
CA ILE A 295 4.95 -18.88 -8.72
C ILE A 295 3.79 -19.88 -8.55
N GLY A 296 3.52 -20.31 -7.32
CA GLY A 296 2.38 -21.18 -7.00
C GLY A 296 1.02 -20.60 -7.37
N ARG A 297 0.75 -19.36 -6.91
CA ARG A 297 -0.49 -18.65 -7.25
C ARG A 297 -0.62 -18.44 -8.76
N TYR A 298 0.49 -18.24 -9.45
CA TYR A 298 0.53 -18.11 -10.90
C TYR A 298 0.12 -19.41 -11.61
N ALA A 299 0.62 -20.55 -11.14
CA ALA A 299 0.24 -21.89 -11.62
C ALA A 299 -1.26 -22.17 -11.41
N ILE A 300 -1.81 -21.77 -10.25
CA ILE A 300 -3.24 -21.98 -9.93
C ILE A 300 -4.16 -21.10 -10.79
N LYS A 301 -3.70 -19.88 -11.12
CA LYS A 301 -4.51 -18.89 -11.86
C LYS A 301 -4.55 -19.16 -13.36
N VAL A 302 -3.46 -19.66 -13.95
CA VAL A 302 -3.36 -19.90 -15.39
C VAL A 302 -2.94 -21.34 -15.65
N GLU A 303 -3.88 -22.20 -16.06
CA GLU A 303 -3.61 -23.64 -16.21
C GLU A 303 -2.44 -23.97 -17.16
N GLN A 304 -2.31 -23.25 -18.27
CA GLN A 304 -1.22 -23.47 -19.24
C GLN A 304 0.17 -23.15 -18.68
N SER A 305 0.27 -22.36 -17.60
CA SER A 305 1.55 -22.04 -16.97
C SER A 305 1.97 -23.09 -15.94
N ALA A 306 1.05 -23.95 -15.47
CA ALA A 306 1.29 -24.86 -14.35
C ALA A 306 2.51 -25.76 -14.59
N GLU A 307 2.64 -26.36 -15.78
CA GLU A 307 3.78 -27.22 -16.13
C GLU A 307 5.12 -26.47 -16.08
N ARG A 308 5.15 -25.23 -16.60
CA ARG A 308 6.36 -24.38 -16.55
C ARG A 308 6.69 -23.92 -15.14
N CYS A 309 5.66 -23.59 -14.34
CA CYS A 309 5.84 -23.20 -12.94
C CYS A 309 6.43 -24.37 -12.13
N VAL A 310 5.90 -25.57 -12.35
CA VAL A 310 6.36 -26.79 -11.70
C VAL A 310 7.81 -27.12 -12.09
N SER A 311 8.16 -27.01 -13.38
CA SER A 311 9.56 -27.13 -13.81
C SER A 311 10.47 -26.08 -13.16
N THR A 312 10.00 -24.84 -13.02
CA THR A 312 10.77 -23.78 -12.36
C THR A 312 10.95 -24.06 -10.86
N LEU A 313 9.92 -24.55 -10.18
CA LEU A 313 10.00 -24.96 -8.78
C LEU A 313 10.95 -26.14 -8.57
N LEU A 314 11.00 -27.08 -9.51
CA LEU A 314 11.98 -28.17 -9.49
C LEU A 314 13.42 -27.67 -9.61
N ASP A 315 13.68 -26.74 -10.54
CA ASP A 315 14.99 -26.09 -10.65
C ASP A 315 15.38 -25.40 -9.33
N LEU A 316 14.42 -24.76 -8.65
CA LEU A 316 14.64 -24.10 -7.36
C LEU A 316 14.92 -25.13 -6.25
N ILE A 317 14.26 -26.29 -6.26
CA ILE A 317 14.53 -27.37 -5.29
C ILE A 317 15.95 -27.93 -5.51
N GLN A 318 16.40 -28.06 -6.75
CA GLN A 318 17.75 -28.52 -7.08
C GLN A 318 18.87 -27.60 -6.56
N THR A 319 18.55 -26.34 -6.24
CA THR A 319 19.53 -25.43 -5.59
C THR A 319 19.90 -25.84 -4.17
N LYS A 320 19.12 -26.75 -3.54
CA LYS A 320 19.32 -27.29 -2.18
C LYS A 320 19.37 -26.22 -1.09
N VAL A 321 18.71 -25.08 -1.30
CA VAL A 321 18.54 -24.05 -0.26
C VAL A 321 17.31 -24.39 0.60
N ASN A 322 17.52 -24.76 1.86
CA ASN A 322 16.48 -25.32 2.75
C ASN A 322 15.17 -24.52 2.77
N TYR A 323 15.21 -23.21 3.00
CA TYR A 323 14.00 -22.39 3.08
C TYR A 323 13.26 -22.25 1.73
N VAL A 324 13.97 -22.37 0.60
CA VAL A 324 13.36 -22.36 -0.74
C VAL A 324 12.68 -23.70 -1.01
N VAL A 325 13.35 -24.81 -0.68
CA VAL A 325 12.83 -26.18 -0.82
C VAL A 325 11.54 -26.34 0.00
N GLN A 326 11.56 -25.90 1.26
CA GLN A 326 10.41 -25.98 2.17
C GLN A 326 9.19 -25.22 1.63
N GLU A 327 9.35 -23.97 1.18
CA GLU A 327 8.25 -23.23 0.56
C GLU A 327 7.81 -23.83 -0.77
N ALA A 328 8.74 -24.32 -1.59
CA ALA A 328 8.41 -24.95 -2.87
C ALA A 328 7.53 -26.19 -2.67
N ILE A 329 7.79 -27.00 -1.64
CA ILE A 329 6.98 -28.18 -1.30
C ILE A 329 5.55 -27.78 -0.91
N VAL A 330 5.39 -26.74 -0.09
CA VAL A 330 4.07 -26.20 0.29
C VAL A 330 3.31 -25.74 -0.96
N VAL A 331 4.00 -25.06 -1.88
CA VAL A 331 3.42 -24.60 -3.14
C VAL A 331 3.05 -25.76 -4.06
N ILE A 332 3.90 -26.78 -4.20
CA ILE A 332 3.64 -27.95 -5.05
C ILE A 332 2.44 -28.73 -4.53
N ARG A 333 2.29 -28.88 -3.20
CA ARG A 333 1.07 -29.44 -2.60
C ARG A 333 -0.18 -28.71 -3.08
N ASP A 334 -0.17 -27.39 -3.04
CA ASP A 334 -1.33 -26.59 -3.45
C ASP A 334 -1.60 -26.70 -4.96
N ILE A 335 -0.57 -26.87 -5.78
CA ILE A 335 -0.69 -27.18 -7.21
C ILE A 335 -1.30 -28.57 -7.42
N PHE A 336 -0.86 -29.60 -6.69
CA PHE A 336 -1.41 -30.96 -6.78
C PHE A 336 -2.89 -31.02 -6.36
N ARG A 337 -3.26 -30.27 -5.33
CA ARG A 337 -4.67 -30.11 -4.93
C ARG A 337 -5.54 -29.50 -6.03
N LYS A 338 -4.97 -28.63 -6.87
CA LYS A 338 -5.67 -28.00 -7.99
C LYS A 338 -5.68 -28.86 -9.26
N TYR A 339 -4.58 -29.56 -9.53
CA TYR A 339 -4.38 -30.41 -10.71
C TYR A 339 -3.98 -31.83 -10.32
N PRO A 340 -4.93 -32.67 -9.87
CA PRO A 340 -4.64 -34.04 -9.49
C PRO A 340 -4.11 -34.88 -10.66
N ASN A 341 -3.19 -35.79 -10.39
CA ASN A 341 -2.71 -36.88 -11.28
C ASN A 341 -1.97 -36.43 -12.56
N LYS A 342 -1.53 -35.16 -12.66
CA LYS A 342 -0.76 -34.67 -13.82
C LYS A 342 0.75 -34.71 -13.64
N TYR A 343 1.24 -34.58 -12.40
CA TYR A 343 2.65 -34.29 -12.10
C TYR A 343 3.29 -35.32 -11.16
N GLU A 344 2.89 -36.60 -11.29
CA GLU A 344 3.30 -37.69 -10.39
C GLU A 344 4.80 -37.98 -10.42
N SER A 345 5.47 -37.78 -11.57
CA SER A 345 6.91 -38.03 -11.74
C SER A 345 7.81 -37.21 -10.80
N ILE A 346 7.25 -36.15 -10.22
CA ILE A 346 7.97 -35.20 -9.36
C ILE A 346 8.05 -35.69 -7.92
N ILE A 347 7.11 -36.55 -7.52
CA ILE A 347 6.99 -37.03 -6.14
C ILE A 347 8.28 -37.73 -5.69
N ALA A 348 8.91 -38.53 -6.57
CA ALA A 348 10.17 -39.19 -6.27
C ALA A 348 11.28 -38.19 -5.89
N THR A 349 11.45 -37.13 -6.68
CA THR A 349 12.42 -36.07 -6.41
C THR A 349 12.09 -35.28 -5.12
N LEU A 350 10.81 -35.14 -4.76
CA LEU A 350 10.42 -34.52 -3.49
C LEU A 350 10.78 -35.41 -2.30
N CYS A 351 10.58 -36.72 -2.41
CA CYS A 351 10.90 -37.68 -1.35
C CYS A 351 12.41 -37.75 -1.07
N GLU A 352 13.27 -37.55 -2.08
CA GLU A 352 14.72 -37.48 -1.90
C GLU A 352 15.17 -36.31 -1.01
N ASN A 353 14.34 -35.26 -0.85
CA ASN A 353 14.68 -34.07 -0.08
C ASN A 353 14.02 -34.02 1.32
N LEU A 354 13.42 -35.13 1.77
CA LEU A 354 12.65 -35.23 3.01
C LEU A 354 13.48 -34.92 4.27
N ASP A 355 14.76 -35.29 4.25
CA ASP A 355 15.69 -35.11 5.38
C ASP A 355 16.02 -33.63 5.69
N SER A 356 15.65 -32.70 4.81
CA SER A 356 15.96 -31.26 4.93
C SER A 356 14.77 -30.41 5.41
N LEU A 357 13.69 -31.05 5.85
CA LEU A 357 12.43 -30.40 6.21
C LEU A 357 12.32 -30.10 7.71
N ASP A 358 12.51 -28.83 8.08
CA ASP A 358 12.37 -28.37 9.46
C ASP A 358 10.99 -27.74 9.73
N GLU A 359 10.42 -27.04 8.73
CA GLU A 359 9.18 -26.30 8.93
C GLU A 359 7.93 -27.19 9.00
N PRO A 360 7.01 -26.93 9.95
CA PRO A 360 5.81 -27.75 10.15
C PRO A 360 4.87 -27.70 8.94
N ASP A 361 4.80 -26.56 8.25
CA ASP A 361 3.97 -26.41 7.05
C ASP A 361 4.49 -27.27 5.88
N ALA A 362 5.81 -27.31 5.68
CA ALA A 362 6.44 -28.12 4.64
C ALA A 362 6.34 -29.62 4.96
N ARG A 363 6.53 -30.02 6.23
CA ARG A 363 6.34 -31.40 6.68
C ARG A 363 4.89 -31.86 6.53
N ALA A 364 3.93 -31.06 6.96
CA ALA A 364 2.52 -31.35 6.76
C ALA A 364 2.18 -31.44 5.25
N ALA A 365 2.79 -30.59 4.42
CA ALA A 365 2.61 -30.66 2.98
C ALA A 365 3.16 -31.96 2.39
N MET A 366 4.34 -32.39 2.81
CA MET A 366 4.95 -33.62 2.35
C MET A 366 4.15 -34.86 2.79
N ILE A 367 3.75 -34.92 4.06
CA ILE A 367 2.89 -35.99 4.60
C ILE A 367 1.57 -36.09 3.83
N TRP A 368 0.97 -34.94 3.49
CA TRP A 368 -0.23 -34.92 2.67
C TRP A 368 0.01 -35.49 1.27
N ILE A 369 1.12 -35.13 0.61
CA ILE A 369 1.49 -35.66 -0.72
C ILE A 369 1.67 -37.17 -0.66
N VAL A 370 2.40 -37.68 0.34
CA VAL A 370 2.61 -39.13 0.54
C VAL A 370 1.29 -39.85 0.79
N GLY A 371 0.42 -39.30 1.64
CA GLY A 371 -0.87 -39.91 1.96
C GLY A 371 -1.87 -39.93 0.79
N GLU A 372 -1.88 -38.90 -0.07
CA GLU A 372 -2.76 -38.84 -1.24
C GLU A 372 -2.31 -39.83 -2.33
N TYR A 373 -1.00 -39.86 -2.60
CA TYR A 373 -0.37 -40.66 -3.65
C TYR A 373 0.22 -41.99 -3.13
N ALA A 374 -0.24 -42.47 -1.97
CA ALA A 374 0.19 -43.70 -1.33
C ALA A 374 0.06 -44.98 -2.20
N GLU A 375 -0.81 -44.97 -3.22
CA GLU A 375 -0.93 -46.06 -4.19
C GLU A 375 0.26 -46.18 -5.15
N ARG A 376 0.96 -45.07 -5.38
CA ARG A 376 2.06 -44.95 -6.35
C ARG A 376 3.43 -44.98 -5.71
N ILE A 377 3.50 -44.65 -4.42
CA ILE A 377 4.72 -44.62 -3.65
C ILE A 377 4.84 -45.97 -2.93
N ASP A 378 5.83 -46.76 -3.30
CA ASP A 378 6.02 -48.10 -2.72
C ASP A 378 6.52 -48.00 -1.27
N ASN A 379 7.44 -47.08 -0.98
CA ASN A 379 8.03 -46.83 0.33
C ASN A 379 7.24 -45.80 1.20
N ALA A 380 5.93 -45.67 0.97
CA ALA A 380 5.11 -44.68 1.69
C ALA A 380 4.96 -45.00 3.19
N ASP A 381 4.95 -46.28 3.52
CA ASP A 381 4.92 -46.84 4.86
C ASP A 381 6.17 -46.47 5.66
N GLU A 382 7.37 -46.75 5.13
CA GLU A 382 8.66 -46.42 5.77
C GLU A 382 8.79 -44.90 6.01
N LEU A 383 8.39 -44.09 5.02
CA LEU A 383 8.44 -42.64 5.13
C LEU A 383 7.50 -42.12 6.22
N LEU A 384 6.27 -42.64 6.32
CA LEU A 384 5.32 -42.22 7.35
C LEU A 384 5.70 -42.75 8.74
N GLU A 385 6.38 -43.89 8.82
CA GLU A 385 6.92 -44.42 10.08
C GLU A 385 8.00 -43.50 10.66
N SER A 386 8.90 -42.96 9.82
CA SER A 386 9.91 -42.00 10.26
C SER A 386 9.30 -40.76 10.93
N PHE A 387 8.13 -40.31 10.45
CA PHE A 387 7.40 -39.19 11.05
C PHE A 387 6.65 -39.56 12.34
N LEU A 388 6.37 -40.85 12.58
CA LEU A 388 5.73 -41.33 13.81
C LEU A 388 6.70 -41.39 15.00
N GLU A 389 8.00 -41.54 14.74
CA GLU A 389 9.01 -41.59 15.81
C GLU A 389 9.02 -40.30 16.65
N GLY A 390 8.81 -39.14 16.02
CA GLY A 390 8.77 -37.81 16.66
C GLY A 390 7.38 -37.27 17.01
N PHE A 391 6.32 -38.09 16.97
CA PHE A 391 4.91 -37.62 16.99
C PHE A 391 4.55 -36.59 18.08
N HIS A 392 5.06 -36.75 19.30
CA HIS A 392 4.73 -35.85 20.43
C HIS A 392 5.43 -34.50 20.37
N ASP A 393 6.59 -34.41 19.72
CA ASP A 393 7.36 -33.17 19.59
C ASP A 393 6.90 -32.34 18.38
N GLU A 394 6.06 -32.91 17.52
CA GLU A 394 5.50 -32.25 16.35
C GLU A 394 4.36 -31.28 16.65
N SER A 395 4.17 -30.34 15.72
CA SER A 395 3.00 -29.45 15.75
C SER A 395 1.69 -30.22 15.55
N THR A 396 0.59 -29.73 16.14
CA THR A 396 -0.75 -30.31 16.00
C THR A 396 -1.20 -30.45 14.54
N GLN A 397 -0.79 -29.51 13.67
CA GLN A 397 -1.09 -29.58 12.24
C GLN A 397 -0.43 -30.79 11.57
N VAL A 398 0.84 -31.06 11.90
CA VAL A 398 1.57 -32.23 11.40
C VAL A 398 0.95 -33.52 11.93
N GLN A 399 0.62 -33.58 13.22
CA GLN A 399 -0.03 -34.74 13.86
C GLN A 399 -1.36 -35.11 13.18
N LEU A 400 -2.24 -34.13 12.97
CA LEU A 400 -3.54 -34.36 12.31
C LEU A 400 -3.38 -34.79 10.85
N THR A 401 -2.41 -34.20 10.15
CA THR A 401 -2.13 -34.54 8.75
C THR A 401 -1.54 -35.95 8.64
N LEU A 402 -0.68 -36.34 9.58
CA LEU A 402 -0.10 -37.68 9.67
C LEU A 402 -1.17 -38.73 9.94
N LEU A 403 -2.05 -38.49 10.91
CA LEU A 403 -3.16 -39.39 11.22
C LEU A 403 -4.08 -39.57 10.00
N THR A 404 -4.37 -38.47 9.29
CA THR A 404 -5.14 -38.51 8.04
C THR A 404 -4.42 -39.30 6.93
N ALA A 405 -3.11 -39.10 6.78
CA ALA A 405 -2.30 -39.78 5.77
C ALA A 405 -2.21 -41.29 6.03
N ILE A 406 -2.01 -41.70 7.28
CA ILE A 406 -1.95 -43.11 7.69
C ILE A 406 -3.30 -43.79 7.48
N VAL A 407 -4.41 -43.13 7.82
CA VAL A 407 -5.76 -43.67 7.54
C VAL A 407 -5.99 -43.83 6.03
N LYS A 408 -5.57 -42.86 5.20
CA LYS A 408 -5.64 -42.99 3.74
C LYS A 408 -4.78 -44.12 3.21
N LEU A 409 -3.56 -44.27 3.72
CA LEU A 409 -2.66 -45.37 3.39
C LEU A 409 -3.30 -46.72 3.74
N PHE A 410 -3.92 -46.83 4.92
CA PHE A 410 -4.61 -48.05 5.35
C PHE A 410 -5.80 -48.42 4.49
N LEU A 411 -6.62 -47.43 4.10
CA LEU A 411 -7.75 -47.65 3.20
C LEU A 411 -7.30 -48.17 1.83
N LYS A 412 -6.08 -47.84 1.40
CA LYS A 412 -5.52 -48.23 0.10
C LYS A 412 -4.72 -49.53 0.14
N LYS A 413 -3.91 -49.74 1.19
CA LYS A 413 -3.05 -50.93 1.41
C LYS A 413 -3.30 -51.55 2.80
N PRO A 414 -4.42 -52.26 3.02
CA PRO A 414 -4.78 -52.75 4.35
C PRO A 414 -3.83 -53.82 4.92
N SER A 415 -3.15 -54.57 4.05
CA SER A 415 -2.33 -55.73 4.41
C SER A 415 -1.01 -55.39 5.08
N GLU A 416 -0.40 -54.25 4.73
CA GLU A 416 0.96 -53.88 5.18
C GLU A 416 0.93 -52.84 6.32
N THR A 417 -0.22 -52.20 6.54
CA THR A 417 -0.27 -50.93 7.30
C THR A 417 -1.06 -51.04 8.62
N GLN A 418 -1.54 -52.24 8.94
CA GLN A 418 -2.37 -52.50 10.12
C GLN A 418 -1.60 -52.24 11.43
N GLU A 419 -0.32 -52.59 11.50
CA GLU A 419 0.54 -52.30 12.67
C GLU A 419 0.80 -50.79 12.82
N LEU A 420 1.05 -50.11 11.70
CA LEU A 420 1.36 -48.68 11.66
C LEU A 420 0.18 -47.82 12.11
N VAL A 421 -1.04 -48.21 11.73
CA VAL A 421 -2.29 -47.60 12.18
C VAL A 421 -2.52 -47.81 13.67
N GLN A 422 -2.32 -49.04 14.16
CA GLN A 422 -2.46 -49.34 15.59
C GLN A 422 -1.46 -48.54 16.43
N HIS A 423 -0.22 -48.44 15.95
CA HIS A 423 0.83 -47.66 16.60
C HIS A 423 0.48 -46.16 16.63
N CYS A 424 -0.03 -45.60 15.52
CA CYS A 424 -0.48 -44.22 15.45
C CYS A 424 -1.62 -43.91 16.43
N PHE A 425 -2.64 -44.78 16.51
CA PHE A 425 -3.77 -44.59 17.43
C PHE A 425 -3.42 -44.86 18.90
N SER A 426 -2.35 -45.61 19.18
CA SER A 426 -1.86 -45.81 20.54
C SER A 426 -1.06 -44.63 21.09
N ARG A 427 -0.49 -43.81 20.18
CA ARG A 427 0.32 -42.62 20.52
C ARG A 427 -0.47 -41.30 20.42
N SER A 428 -1.63 -41.29 19.76
CA SER A 428 -2.59 -40.17 19.75
C SER A 428 -3.39 -40.11 21.05
#